data_AF-A0A8J5VHD8-F1
#
_entry.id   AF-A0A8J5VHD8-F1
#
_cell.length_a   1.000
_cell.length_b   1.000
_cell.length_c   1.000
_cell.angle_alpha   90.00
_cell.angle_beta   90.00
_cell.angle_gamma   90.00
#
_symmetry.space_group_name_H-M   'P 1'
#
loop_
_entity.id
_entity.type
_entity.pdbx_description
1 polymer ?
#
loop_
_entity_poly.entity_id
_entity_poly.type
_entity_poly.pdbx_seq_one_letter_code
_entity_poly.pdbx_strand_id
1 'polypeptide(L)'
;MDCHKGDANGGADAAILRPGGGGGGEEAVSSKAVVEELYRALELGDGDAVRQLLNPDLDWWFHGPRAHQHLVLMRLLTGGAAGSSGLPFKARAVDAFGATVLAEGTDATGALYWVHAWTVGPGGRVTGVREYCNTALVVTRLAGADDASATAPPCSQSQQVWQSRLPDRARKNLPALVLAI
;
A
#
# COMPACT_ATOMS: atom_id res chain seq x y z
N MET A 1 44.02 -68.50 -31.26
CA MET A 1 44.31 -67.87 -29.97
C MET A 1 42.99 -67.46 -29.33
N ASP A 2 42.54 -68.28 -28.37
CA ASP A 2 41.53 -67.92 -27.38
C ASP A 2 41.99 -66.75 -26.49
N CYS A 3 41.01 -66.06 -25.88
CA CYS A 3 40.98 -65.29 -24.62
C CYS A 3 39.90 -64.21 -24.80
N HIS A 4 38.60 -64.44 -24.55
CA HIS A 4 37.91 -64.66 -23.28
C HIS A 4 38.18 -63.60 -22.20
N LYS A 5 37.04 -63.14 -21.65
CA LYS A 5 36.80 -62.73 -20.26
C LYS A 5 36.86 -61.22 -19.96
N GLY A 6 35.67 -60.62 -19.90
CA GLY A 6 35.42 -59.38 -19.17
C GLY A 6 35.38 -59.65 -17.67
N ASP A 7 36.00 -58.74 -16.93
CA ASP A 7 36.13 -58.78 -15.49
C ASP A 7 34.86 -58.32 -14.77
N ALA A 8 34.65 -58.94 -13.60
CA ALA A 8 33.64 -58.62 -12.62
C ALA A 8 34.20 -57.68 -11.54
N ASN A 9 33.40 -56.72 -11.08
CA ASN A 9 33.19 -56.32 -9.67
C ASN A 9 32.28 -55.08 -9.69
N GLY A 10 31.24 -54.93 -8.87
CA GLY A 10 31.15 -55.26 -7.45
C GLY A 10 31.20 -53.94 -6.67
N GLY A 11 30.17 -53.62 -5.89
CA GLY A 11 30.22 -52.47 -4.96
C GLY A 11 28.88 -51.80 -4.74
N ALA A 12 28.40 -51.85 -3.49
CA ALA A 12 27.10 -51.41 -3.05
C ALA A 12 26.99 -49.90 -2.74
N ASP A 13 25.74 -49.50 -2.56
CA ASP A 13 25.23 -48.65 -1.47
C ASP A 13 25.10 -47.13 -1.64
N ALA A 14 23.93 -46.68 -1.19
CA ALA A 14 23.53 -45.36 -0.70
C ALA A 14 23.86 -44.10 -1.53
N ALA A 15 22.89 -43.70 -2.36
CA ALA A 15 22.63 -42.27 -2.60
C ALA A 15 21.32 -41.87 -1.91
N ILE A 16 21.49 -41.39 -0.68
CA ILE A 16 20.50 -40.78 0.19
C ILE A 16 19.79 -39.62 -0.52
N LEU A 17 18.46 -39.64 -0.46
CA LEU A 17 17.56 -38.53 -0.74
C LEU A 17 18.06 -37.24 -0.06
N ARG A 18 18.39 -36.22 -0.85
CA ARG A 18 18.41 -34.84 -0.35
C ARG A 18 17.12 -34.16 -0.80
N PRO A 19 16.19 -33.82 0.11
CA PRO A 19 15.20 -32.79 -0.19
C PRO A 19 15.95 -31.46 -0.29
N GLY A 20 15.97 -30.88 -1.49
CA GLY A 20 16.38 -29.50 -1.70
C GLY A 20 15.46 -28.60 -0.88
N GLY A 21 16.03 -27.96 0.13
CA GLY A 21 15.31 -27.15 1.09
C GLY A 21 14.80 -25.84 0.52
N GLY A 22 13.75 -25.35 1.16
CA GLY A 22 13.77 -23.99 1.70
C GLY A 22 13.67 -22.87 0.67
N GLY A 23 12.52 -22.77 0.05
CA GLY A 23 12.00 -21.51 -0.49
C GLY A 23 10.60 -21.30 0.06
N GLY A 24 10.46 -21.25 1.39
CA GLY A 24 9.25 -20.70 1.99
C GLY A 24 9.23 -19.23 1.64
N GLY A 25 8.66 -18.89 0.49
CA GLY A 25 8.27 -17.53 0.22
C GLY A 25 7.30 -17.16 1.32
N GLU A 26 7.73 -16.31 2.26
CA GLU A 26 6.80 -15.43 2.94
C GLU A 26 5.99 -14.79 1.81
N GLU A 27 4.74 -15.22 1.62
CA GLU A 27 3.82 -14.51 0.75
C GLU A 27 3.78 -13.09 1.32
N ALA A 28 4.51 -12.18 0.68
CA ALA A 28 4.55 -10.80 1.09
C ALA A 28 3.11 -10.30 1.07
N VAL A 29 2.56 -10.02 2.25
CA VAL A 29 1.18 -9.58 2.39
C VAL A 29 1.00 -8.36 1.50
N SER A 30 0.03 -8.43 0.59
CA SER A 30 -0.25 -7.33 -0.34
C SER A 30 -0.51 -6.04 0.45
N SER A 31 0.16 -4.96 0.07
CA SER A 31 -0.03 -3.64 0.69
C SER A 31 -1.50 -3.21 0.67
N LYS A 32 -2.22 -3.55 -0.40
CA LYS A 32 -3.66 -3.34 -0.52
C LYS A 32 -4.44 -4.06 0.58
N ALA A 33 -4.13 -5.33 0.81
CA ALA A 33 -4.82 -6.15 1.81
C ALA A 33 -4.60 -5.61 3.23
N VAL A 34 -3.37 -5.16 3.55
CA VAL A 34 -3.07 -4.50 4.84
C VAL A 34 -3.95 -3.28 5.05
N VAL A 35 -4.11 -2.43 4.04
CA VAL A 35 -4.90 -1.19 4.14
C VAL A 35 -6.40 -1.47 4.16
N GLU A 36 -6.88 -2.45 3.40
CA GLU A 36 -8.29 -2.89 3.46
C GLU A 36 -8.63 -3.46 4.85
N GLU A 37 -7.72 -4.24 5.45
CA GLU A 37 -7.87 -4.73 6.82
C GLU A 37 -7.88 -3.58 7.82
N LEU A 38 -7.02 -2.57 7.64
CA LEU A 38 -6.98 -1.40 8.50
C LEU A 38 -8.32 -0.65 8.48
N TYR A 39 -8.91 -0.43 7.30
CA TYR A 39 -10.23 0.19 7.21
C TYR A 39 -11.32 -0.66 7.87
N ARG A 40 -11.29 -1.99 7.69
CA ARG A 40 -12.25 -2.89 8.35
C ARG A 40 -12.12 -2.84 9.87
N ALA A 41 -10.89 -2.89 10.40
CA ALA A 41 -10.64 -2.80 11.84
C ALA A 41 -11.13 -1.47 12.41
N LEU A 42 -10.91 -0.36 11.69
CA LEU A 42 -11.44 0.94 12.06
C LEU A 42 -12.97 0.99 12.05
N GLU A 43 -13.63 0.37 11.06
CA GLU A 43 -15.10 0.27 10.97
C GLU A 43 -15.70 -0.53 12.14
N LEU A 44 -15.00 -1.58 12.58
CA LEU A 44 -15.39 -2.42 13.71
C LEU A 44 -15.02 -1.83 15.08
N GLY A 45 -14.21 -0.77 15.11
CA GLY A 45 -13.64 -0.23 16.34
C GLY A 45 -12.64 -1.17 17.02
N ASP A 46 -12.03 -2.09 16.27
CA ASP A 46 -11.04 -3.04 16.78
C ASP A 46 -9.67 -2.35 16.96
N GLY A 47 -9.49 -1.73 18.12
CA GLY A 47 -8.28 -0.99 18.45
C GLY A 47 -7.02 -1.86 18.49
N ASP A 48 -7.14 -3.15 18.77
CA ASP A 48 -5.98 -4.06 18.83
C ASP A 48 -5.52 -4.43 17.43
N ALA A 49 -6.45 -4.75 16.52
CA ALA A 49 -6.13 -4.96 15.10
C ALA A 49 -5.51 -3.70 14.47
N VAL A 50 -6.07 -2.51 14.75
CA VAL A 50 -5.50 -1.23 14.30
C VAL A 50 -4.05 -1.07 14.80
N ARG A 51 -3.78 -1.35 16.08
CA ARG A 51 -2.42 -1.26 16.65
C ARG A 51 -1.44 -2.26 16.05
N GLN A 52 -1.89 -3.45 15.67
CA GLN A 52 -1.05 -4.45 15.01
C GLN A 52 -0.67 -4.00 13.59
N LEU A 53 -1.62 -3.41 12.86
CA LEU A 53 -1.42 -2.98 11.47
C LEU A 53 -0.62 -1.68 11.34
N LEU A 54 -0.67 -0.78 12.33
CA LEU A 54 0.08 0.47 12.32
C LEU A 54 1.44 0.32 12.99
N ASN A 55 2.49 0.89 12.40
CA ASN A 55 3.76 1.10 13.08
C ASN A 55 3.56 2.12 14.24
N PRO A 56 4.13 1.91 15.44
CA PRO A 56 4.04 2.87 16.54
C PRO A 56 4.53 4.28 16.18
N ASP A 57 5.54 4.36 15.31
CA ASP A 57 6.16 5.62 14.87
C ASP A 57 5.61 6.08 13.52
N LEU A 58 4.29 5.98 13.35
CA LEU A 58 3.59 6.33 12.12
C LEU A 58 3.88 7.78 11.70
N ASP A 59 4.47 7.95 10.51
CA ASP A 59 4.72 9.28 9.93
C ASP A 59 3.42 9.85 9.33
N TRP A 60 2.98 11.02 9.80
CA TRP A 60 1.70 11.61 9.40
C TRP A 60 1.82 13.03 8.87
N TRP A 61 1.19 13.23 7.72
CA TRP A 61 1.09 14.52 7.05
C TRP A 61 -0.36 14.83 6.70
N PHE A 62 -0.73 16.10 6.83
CA PHE A 62 -2.05 16.58 6.48
C PHE A 62 -1.98 17.74 5.49
N HIS A 63 -2.76 17.63 4.42
CA HIS A 63 -2.96 18.65 3.41
C HIS A 63 -4.46 18.94 3.25
N GLY A 64 -4.88 20.14 3.60
CA GLY A 64 -6.27 20.55 3.44
C GLY A 64 -6.58 21.82 4.24
N PRO A 65 -7.82 22.32 4.16
CA PRO A 65 -8.21 23.50 4.92
C PRO A 65 -8.10 23.23 6.43
N ARG A 66 -7.43 24.14 7.17
CA ARG A 66 -7.18 23.98 8.62
C ARG A 66 -8.44 23.72 9.45
N ALA A 67 -9.60 24.21 9.01
CA ALA A 67 -10.89 23.96 9.66
C ALA A 67 -11.23 22.45 9.77
N HIS A 68 -10.70 21.63 8.87
CA HIS A 68 -10.95 20.18 8.82
C HIS A 68 -9.85 19.37 9.53
N GLN A 69 -8.80 20.01 10.06
CA GLN A 69 -7.73 19.32 10.81
C GLN A 69 -8.26 18.58 12.06
N HIS A 70 -9.45 18.96 12.52
CA HIS A 70 -10.14 18.39 13.67
C HIS A 70 -11.03 17.18 13.32
N LEU A 71 -11.22 16.85 12.04
CA LEU A 71 -11.97 15.69 11.56
C LEU A 71 -11.04 14.58 11.03
N VAL A 72 -9.73 14.77 11.21
CA VAL A 72 -8.64 13.97 10.65
C VAL A 72 -8.61 12.56 11.20
N LEU A 73 -8.25 11.61 10.33
CA LEU A 73 -7.98 10.19 10.62
C LEU A 73 -7.19 9.97 11.91
N MET A 74 -6.19 10.80 12.21
CA MET A 74 -5.39 10.72 13.43
C MET A 74 -6.19 10.76 14.73
N ARG A 75 -7.32 11.47 14.78
CA ARG A 75 -8.19 11.44 15.96
C ARG A 75 -8.84 10.08 16.17
N LEU A 76 -9.10 9.35 15.09
CA LEU A 76 -9.63 7.98 15.19
C LEU A 76 -8.52 7.02 15.60
N LEU A 77 -7.32 7.20 15.04
CA LEU A 77 -6.15 6.37 15.40
C LEU A 77 -5.71 6.56 16.87
N THR A 78 -5.93 7.75 17.44
CA THR A 78 -5.59 8.07 18.83
C THR A 78 -6.76 7.87 19.81
N GLY A 79 -7.90 7.34 19.36
CA GLY A 79 -9.06 7.06 20.22
C GLY A 79 -9.90 8.29 20.62
N GLY A 80 -9.60 9.48 20.07
CA GLY A 80 -10.35 10.72 20.32
C GLY A 80 -11.78 10.73 19.78
N ALA A 81 -12.15 9.74 18.96
CA ALA A 81 -13.51 9.53 18.46
C ALA A 81 -14.34 8.55 19.32
N ALA A 82 -13.91 8.24 20.55
CA ALA A 82 -14.61 7.38 21.50
C ALA A 82 -15.93 8.00 22.07
N GLY A 83 -16.59 8.85 21.29
CA GLY A 83 -17.94 9.37 21.53
C GLY A 83 -18.89 8.90 20.44
N SER A 84 -19.41 7.68 20.59
CA SER A 84 -20.71 7.20 20.09
C SER A 84 -21.08 7.28 18.59
N SER A 85 -20.18 7.53 17.64
CA SER A 85 -20.59 7.76 16.22
C SER A 85 -19.70 7.11 15.15
N GLY A 86 -19.28 5.85 15.31
CA GLY A 86 -18.61 5.08 14.25
C GLY A 86 -17.41 5.78 13.59
N LEU A 87 -16.96 5.27 12.44
CA LEU A 87 -16.04 6.03 11.58
C LEU A 87 -16.82 7.18 10.91
N PRO A 88 -16.35 8.44 11.00
CA PRO A 88 -17.00 9.55 10.30
C PRO A 88 -16.82 9.49 8.78
N PHE A 89 -15.99 8.57 8.28
CA PHE A 89 -15.68 8.41 6.85
C PHE A 89 -15.75 6.96 6.40
N LYS A 90 -16.13 6.78 5.13
CA LYS A 90 -16.21 5.47 4.48
C LYS A 90 -15.30 5.43 3.24
N ALA A 91 -14.39 4.47 3.19
CA ALA A 91 -13.57 4.23 2.01
C ALA A 91 -14.47 3.75 0.85
N ARG A 92 -14.34 4.39 -0.31
CA ARG A 92 -15.10 4.06 -1.52
C ARG A 92 -14.27 3.28 -2.54
N ALA A 93 -12.96 3.51 -2.55
CA ALA A 93 -12.04 2.81 -3.42
C ALA A 93 -10.65 2.74 -2.78
N VAL A 94 -9.93 1.65 -3.07
CA VAL A 94 -8.58 1.39 -2.59
C VAL A 94 -7.76 0.83 -3.76
N ASP A 95 -6.70 1.56 -4.12
CA ASP A 95 -5.83 1.26 -5.27
C ASP A 95 -4.36 1.23 -4.79
N ALA A 96 -3.63 0.16 -5.12
CA ALA A 96 -2.24 -0.03 -4.66
C ALA A 96 -1.20 0.14 -5.77
N PHE A 97 -0.09 0.76 -5.40
CA PHE A 97 1.07 1.05 -6.24
C PHE A 97 2.34 0.68 -5.46
N GLY A 98 2.70 -0.60 -5.49
CA GLY A 98 3.81 -1.12 -4.67
C GLY A 98 3.51 -0.93 -3.18
N ALA A 99 4.39 -0.24 -2.46
CA ALA A 99 4.22 0.07 -1.04
C ALA A 99 3.19 1.18 -0.76
N THR A 100 2.86 2.00 -1.76
CA THR A 100 1.90 3.10 -1.60
C THR A 100 0.49 2.62 -1.93
N VAL A 101 -0.47 2.89 -1.06
CA VAL A 101 -1.88 2.56 -1.28
C VAL A 101 -2.72 3.82 -1.14
N LEU A 102 -3.50 4.12 -2.17
CA LEU A 102 -4.42 5.25 -2.18
C LEU A 102 -5.81 4.74 -1.82
N ALA A 103 -6.38 5.33 -0.77
CA ALA A 103 -7.77 5.15 -0.43
C ALA A 103 -8.48 6.51 -0.54
N GLU A 104 -9.67 6.53 -1.12
CA GLU A 104 -10.49 7.75 -1.18
C GLU A 104 -11.90 7.48 -0.70
N GLY A 105 -12.56 8.54 -0.24
CA GLY A 105 -13.93 8.43 0.25
C GLY A 105 -14.55 9.77 0.55
N THR A 106 -15.67 9.71 1.25
CA THR A 106 -16.33 10.89 1.81
C THR A 106 -16.67 10.66 3.26
N ASP A 107 -16.98 11.75 3.96
CA ASP A 107 -17.70 11.64 5.24
C ASP A 107 -19.15 11.13 5.02
N ALA A 108 -19.84 10.86 6.12
CA ALA A 108 -21.24 10.38 6.10
C ALA A 108 -22.20 11.37 5.40
N THR A 109 -21.90 12.67 5.39
CA THR A 109 -22.74 13.69 4.74
C THR A 109 -22.42 13.88 3.26
N GLY A 110 -21.27 13.40 2.80
CA GLY A 110 -20.74 13.65 1.46
C GLY A 110 -20.15 15.05 1.27
N ALA A 111 -20.09 15.87 2.32
CA ALA A 111 -19.58 17.25 2.26
C ALA A 111 -18.05 17.31 2.29
N LEU A 112 -17.39 16.33 2.90
CA LEU A 112 -15.94 16.24 2.96
C LEU A 112 -15.45 15.09 2.09
N TYR A 113 -14.73 15.41 1.02
CA TYR A 113 -13.96 14.43 0.26
C TYR A 113 -12.55 14.31 0.83
N TRP A 114 -12.03 13.09 0.87
CA TRP A 114 -10.68 12.82 1.35
C TRP A 114 -9.98 11.76 0.50
N VAL A 115 -8.64 11.83 0.50
CA VAL A 115 -7.74 10.79 0.03
C VAL A 115 -6.68 10.54 1.10
N HIS A 116 -6.45 9.28 1.43
CA HIS A 116 -5.34 8.85 2.27
C HIS A 116 -4.34 8.10 1.40
N ALA A 117 -3.12 8.60 1.31
CA ALA A 117 -1.99 7.90 0.72
C ALA A 117 -1.20 7.20 1.82
N TRP A 118 -1.47 5.91 1.99
CA TRP A 118 -0.85 5.03 2.95
C TRP A 118 0.48 4.50 2.40
N THR A 119 1.45 4.32 3.28
CA THR A 119 2.72 3.63 2.98
C THR A 119 2.81 2.37 3.84
N VAL A 120 2.96 1.22 3.20
CA VAL A 120 3.11 -0.08 3.86
C VAL A 120 4.57 -0.50 3.80
N GLY A 121 5.18 -0.71 4.96
CA GLY A 121 6.56 -1.19 5.09
C GLY A 121 6.69 -2.69 4.79
N PRO A 122 7.92 -3.19 4.62
CA PRO A 122 8.18 -4.59 4.26
C PRO A 122 7.65 -5.60 5.30
N GLY A 123 7.48 -5.20 6.55
CA GLY A 123 6.90 -6.05 7.61
C GLY A 123 5.37 -6.10 7.61
N GLY A 124 4.69 -5.69 6.53
CA GLY A 124 3.22 -5.73 6.44
C GLY A 124 2.50 -4.74 7.35
N ARG A 125 3.20 -3.70 7.84
CA ARG A 125 2.65 -2.65 8.71
C ARG A 125 2.67 -1.30 8.00
N VAL A 126 1.65 -0.49 8.27
CA VAL A 126 1.58 0.88 7.77
C VAL A 126 2.60 1.74 8.52
N THR A 127 3.49 2.39 7.78
CA THR A 127 4.56 3.23 8.32
C THR A 127 4.33 4.72 8.10
N GLY A 128 3.44 5.08 7.18
CA GLY A 128 3.08 6.49 6.99
C GLY A 128 1.71 6.69 6.36
N VAL A 129 1.18 7.89 6.55
CA VAL A 129 -0.06 8.34 5.92
C VAL A 129 0.02 9.82 5.56
N ARG A 130 -0.31 10.14 4.32
CA ARG A 130 -0.59 11.51 3.87
C ARG A 130 -2.07 11.66 3.62
N GLU A 131 -2.70 12.54 4.39
CA GLU A 131 -4.14 12.83 4.30
C GLU A 131 -4.37 14.10 3.49
N TYR A 132 -5.25 14.00 2.50
CA TYR A 132 -5.62 15.08 1.60
C TYR A 132 -7.12 15.32 1.67
N CYS A 133 -7.53 16.42 2.30
CA CYS A 133 -8.93 16.78 2.48
C CYS A 133 -9.34 17.88 1.50
N ASN A 134 -10.49 17.70 0.83
CA ASN A 134 -11.02 18.60 -0.19
C ASN A 134 -9.92 19.09 -1.17
N THR A 135 -9.12 18.14 -1.65
CA THR A 135 -8.01 18.38 -2.58
C THR A 135 -8.14 17.39 -3.73
N ALA A 136 -8.11 17.90 -4.96
CA ALA A 136 -8.10 17.06 -6.15
C ALA A 136 -6.69 16.51 -6.37
N LEU A 137 -6.54 15.20 -6.30
CA LEU A 137 -5.26 14.53 -6.48
C LEU A 137 -5.13 13.88 -7.85
N VAL A 138 -3.93 14.02 -8.41
CA VAL A 138 -3.41 13.25 -9.53
C VAL A 138 -2.14 12.56 -9.06
N VAL A 139 -1.98 11.27 -9.40
CA VAL A 139 -0.75 10.56 -9.08
C VAL A 139 -0.01 10.23 -10.37
N THR A 140 1.28 10.56 -10.38
CA THR A 140 2.18 10.30 -11.48
C THR A 140 3.27 9.35 -11.03
N ARG A 141 3.51 8.29 -11.79
CA ARG A 141 4.66 7.43 -11.59
C ARG A 141 5.88 8.09 -12.22
N LEU A 142 6.95 8.23 -11.45
CA LEU A 142 8.24 8.66 -11.98
C LEU A 142 8.97 7.42 -12.52
N ALA A 143 9.43 7.45 -13.77
CA ALA A 143 10.30 6.39 -14.29
C ALA A 143 11.58 6.34 -13.45
N GLY A 144 11.87 5.19 -12.84
CA GLY A 144 13.11 4.96 -12.11
C GLY A 144 14.32 4.95 -13.04
N ALA A 145 15.48 5.36 -12.55
CA ALA A 145 16.75 5.38 -13.30
C ALA A 145 17.27 3.98 -13.70
N ASP A 146 16.56 2.91 -13.34
CA ASP A 146 16.99 1.52 -13.54
C ASP A 146 16.70 0.97 -14.95
N ASP A 147 15.92 1.68 -15.77
CA ASP A 147 15.73 1.35 -17.20
C ASP A 147 16.69 2.19 -18.07
N ALA A 148 17.98 1.92 -17.92
CA ALA A 148 19.02 2.44 -18.79
C ALA A 148 19.00 1.71 -20.15
N SER A 149 17.92 1.86 -20.92
CA SER A 149 17.94 1.66 -22.37
C SER A 149 17.80 3.01 -23.05
N ALA A 150 18.94 3.67 -23.20
CA ALA A 150 19.06 5.01 -23.76
C ALA A 150 18.77 5.01 -25.27
N THR A 151 17.61 5.55 -25.68
CA THR A 151 17.49 6.17 -27.02
C THR A 151 16.38 7.22 -27.17
N ALA A 152 15.73 7.67 -26.10
CA ALA A 152 14.76 8.77 -26.16
C ALA A 152 15.32 10.05 -25.51
N PRO A 153 15.02 11.26 -26.04
CA PRO A 153 15.52 12.52 -25.49
C PRO A 153 15.03 12.72 -24.04
N PRO A 154 15.74 13.51 -23.22
CA PRO A 154 15.48 13.65 -21.79
C PRO A 154 14.27 14.56 -21.55
N CYS A 155 13.08 14.07 -21.87
CA CYS A 155 11.84 14.57 -21.32
C CYS A 155 11.33 13.51 -20.37
N SER A 156 11.59 13.74 -19.08
CA SER A 156 11.09 13.03 -17.91
C SER A 156 9.72 12.39 -18.16
N GLN A 157 9.69 11.07 -18.38
CA GLN A 157 8.46 10.33 -18.65
C GLN A 157 7.71 10.09 -17.33
N SER A 158 7.07 11.12 -16.79
CA SER A 158 6.09 10.96 -15.73
C SER A 158 4.76 10.51 -16.34
N GLN A 159 4.28 9.33 -15.95
CA GLN A 159 3.01 8.80 -16.42
C GLN A 159 1.94 9.02 -15.34
N GLN A 160 0.83 9.66 -15.68
CA GLN A 160 -0.33 9.69 -14.80
C GLN A 160 -0.88 8.26 -14.66
N VAL A 161 -0.94 7.76 -13.42
CA VAL A 161 -1.38 6.40 -13.08
C VAL A 161 -2.67 6.37 -12.28
N TRP A 162 -3.06 7.50 -11.68
CA TRP A 162 -4.30 7.59 -10.90
C TRP A 162 -4.84 9.02 -10.85
N GLN A 163 -6.14 9.15 -10.67
CA GLN A 163 -6.79 10.41 -10.34
C GLN A 163 -7.95 10.22 -9.36
N SER A 164 -8.15 11.24 -8.54
CA SER A 164 -9.29 11.35 -7.62
C SER A 164 -10.63 11.30 -8.36
N ARG A 165 -11.55 10.49 -7.83
CA ARG A 165 -12.91 10.28 -8.39
C ARG A 165 -13.91 11.30 -7.84
N LEU A 166 -13.52 12.58 -7.88
CA LEU A 166 -14.36 13.71 -7.49
C LEU A 166 -15.47 13.98 -8.52
N PRO A 167 -16.69 14.36 -8.09
CA PRO A 167 -17.70 14.90 -9.01
C PRO A 167 -17.18 16.14 -9.73
N ASP A 168 -17.53 16.33 -11.01
CA ASP A 168 -16.97 17.40 -11.84
C ASP A 168 -17.16 18.81 -11.26
N ARG A 169 -18.28 19.07 -10.58
CA ARG A 169 -18.54 20.34 -9.91
C ARG A 169 -17.62 20.57 -8.71
N ALA A 170 -17.27 19.53 -7.97
CA ALA A 170 -16.31 19.63 -6.87
C ALA A 170 -14.90 19.83 -7.42
N ARG A 171 -14.50 19.04 -8.43
CA ARG A 171 -13.15 19.09 -9.02
C ARG A 171 -12.72 20.49 -9.48
N LYS A 172 -13.63 21.28 -10.06
CA LYS A 172 -13.34 22.65 -10.52
C LYS A 172 -13.11 23.67 -9.40
N ASN A 173 -13.52 23.36 -8.18
CA ASN A 173 -13.50 24.28 -7.04
C ASN A 173 -12.48 23.88 -5.96
N LEU A 174 -11.79 22.76 -6.14
CA LEU A 174 -10.79 22.28 -5.19
C LEU A 174 -9.37 22.58 -5.70
N PRO A 175 -8.42 22.85 -4.80
CA PRO A 175 -7.01 22.91 -5.16
C PRO A 175 -6.57 21.57 -5.75
N ALA A 176 -5.75 21.62 -6.80
CA ALA A 176 -5.17 20.44 -7.44
C ALA A 176 -3.75 20.19 -6.92
N LEU A 177 -3.43 18.93 -6.66
CA LEU A 177 -2.11 18.49 -6.23
C LEU A 177 -1.66 17.26 -7.03
N VAL A 178 -0.38 17.23 -7.41
CA VAL A 178 0.25 16.07 -8.04
C VAL A 178 1.10 15.35 -7.00
N LEU A 179 0.83 14.06 -6.79
CA LEU A 179 1.64 13.18 -5.96
C LEU A 179 2.53 12.33 -6.87
N ALA A 180 3.84 12.47 -6.75
CA ALA A 180 4.79 11.59 -7.42
C ALA A 180 5.00 10.32 -6.57
N ILE A 181 4.97 9.15 -7.20
CA ILE A 181 5.26 7.84 -6.60
C ILE A 181 6.26 7.04 -7.43
#